data_AF-A0A3N5N218-F1
#
_entry.id   AF-A0A3N5N218-F1
#
_cell.length_a   1.000
_cell.length_b   1.000
_cell.length_c   1.000
_cell.angle_alpha   90.00
_cell.angle_beta   90.00
_cell.angle_gamma   90.00
#
_symmetry.space_group_name_H-M   'P 1'
#
loop_
_entity.id
_entity.type
_entity.pdbx_description
1 polymer ?
#
loop_
_entity_poly.entity_id
_entity_poly.type
_entity_poly.pdbx_seq_one_letter_code
_entity_poly.pdbx_strand_id
1 'polypeptide(L)'
;GPFTPSNDAAGNLWYWPDLPHLTNSAFGASPVETLPFRLEVDADPAPPGGLPRGGVTRRDLPNRHLGYALTWFGLALTLIAVYLAFARHRLRLGAARNAGQDPGSG
;
A
#
# COMPACT_ATOMS: atom_id res chain seq x y z
N GLY A 1 -6.04 16.22 8.52
CA GLY A 1 -6.48 16.70 7.19
C GLY A 1 -7.86 16.13 6.87
N PRO A 2 -8.41 16.32 5.67
CA PRO A 2 -9.78 15.92 5.33
C PRO A 2 -10.05 14.40 5.46
N PHE A 3 -9.01 13.57 5.54
CA PHE A 3 -9.09 12.11 5.69
C PHE A 3 -8.52 11.59 7.01
N THR A 4 -8.27 12.47 7.99
CA THR A 4 -7.80 12.09 9.33
C THR A 4 -8.95 12.29 10.32
N PRO A 5 -9.42 11.24 11.00
CA PRO A 5 -10.40 11.39 12.06
C PRO A 5 -9.90 12.34 13.17
N SER A 6 -10.83 13.01 13.86
CA SER A 6 -10.51 13.75 15.08
C SER A 6 -10.10 12.78 16.19
N ASN A 7 -9.14 13.17 17.03
CA ASN A 7 -8.80 12.42 18.23
C ASN A 7 -10.00 12.40 19.20
N ASP A 8 -10.21 11.29 19.89
CA ASP A 8 -11.22 11.12 20.94
C ASP A 8 -10.51 10.95 22.28
N ALA A 9 -10.39 12.05 23.02
CA ALA A 9 -9.74 12.06 24.33
C ALA A 9 -10.54 11.30 25.39
N ALA A 10 -11.88 11.24 25.28
CA ALA A 10 -12.72 10.54 26.25
C ALA A 10 -12.59 9.02 26.12
N GLY A 11 -12.51 8.52 24.88
CA GLY A 11 -12.21 7.13 24.57
C GLY A 11 -10.72 6.75 24.60
N ASN A 12 -9.82 7.72 24.85
CA ASN A 12 -8.36 7.57 24.77
C ASN A 12 -7.87 7.04 23.40
N LEU A 13 -8.45 7.54 22.31
CA LEU A 13 -8.11 7.21 20.93
C LEU A 13 -7.41 8.39 20.23
N TRP A 14 -6.16 8.18 19.85
CA TRP A 14 -5.30 9.19 19.24
C TRP A 14 -4.88 8.75 17.83
N TYR A 15 -5.52 9.31 16.80
CA TYR A 15 -5.26 8.99 15.39
C TYR A 15 -4.07 9.76 14.82
N TRP A 16 -3.79 10.94 15.37
CA TRP A 16 -2.67 11.79 14.99
C TRP A 16 -2.06 12.45 16.23
N PRO A 17 -0.77 12.79 16.20
CA PRO A 17 -0.06 13.28 17.37
C PRO A 17 -0.45 14.72 17.71
N ASP A 18 -1.29 14.87 18.73
CA ASP A 18 -1.68 16.13 19.33
C ASP A 18 -1.18 16.19 20.77
N LEU A 19 0.07 16.60 20.95
CA LEU A 19 0.72 16.63 22.28
C LEU A 19 -0.01 17.56 23.27
N PRO A 20 -0.39 18.80 22.90
CA PRO A 20 -1.12 19.69 23.80
C PRO A 20 -2.45 19.09 24.27
N HIS A 21 -3.25 18.54 23.35
CA HIS A 21 -4.53 17.95 23.71
C HIS A 21 -4.37 16.67 24.55
N LEU A 22 -3.38 15.83 24.23
CA LEU A 22 -3.06 14.64 25.01
C LEU A 22 -2.64 15.00 26.43
N THR A 23 -1.71 15.95 26.59
CA THR A 23 -1.25 16.41 27.91
C THR A 23 -2.39 17.00 28.72
N ASN A 24 -3.21 17.87 28.12
CA ASN A 24 -4.37 18.45 28.79
C ASN A 24 -5.39 17.38 29.22
N SER A 25 -5.59 16.33 28.41
CA SER A 25 -6.51 15.24 28.76
C SER A 25 -6.00 14.37 29.92
N ALA A 26 -4.68 14.20 30.05
CA ALA A 26 -4.08 13.34 31.06
C ALA A 26 -3.78 14.07 32.39
N PHE A 27 -3.40 15.35 32.33
CA PHE A 27 -2.91 16.12 33.49
C PHE A 27 -3.75 17.37 33.80
N GLY A 28 -4.82 17.62 33.04
CA GLY A 28 -5.61 18.84 33.15
C GLY A 28 -4.83 20.07 32.71
N ALA A 29 -5.16 21.24 33.27
CA ALA A 29 -4.45 22.50 33.00
C ALA A 29 -3.11 22.64 33.77
N SER A 30 -2.61 21.55 34.35
CA SER A 30 -1.35 21.58 35.09
C SER A 30 -0.18 21.85 34.13
N PRO A 31 0.75 22.75 34.45
CA PRO A 31 1.93 22.95 33.61
C PRO A 31 2.82 21.70 33.67
N VAL A 32 2.81 20.91 32.60
CA VAL A 32 3.68 19.74 32.43
C VAL A 32 4.67 20.03 31.31
N GLU A 33 5.95 19.86 31.59
CA GLU A 33 7.00 19.92 30.58
C GLU A 33 6.98 18.64 29.74
N THR A 34 6.79 18.77 28.43
CA THR A 34 6.79 17.64 27.49
C THR A 34 7.98 17.72 26.57
N LEU A 35 8.68 16.61 26.36
CA LEU A 35 9.69 16.50 25.31
C LEU A 35 9.01 16.13 23.97
N PRO A 36 9.55 16.58 22.82
CA PRO A 36 8.93 16.39 21.51
C PRO A 36 9.17 14.99 20.93
N PHE A 37 9.07 13.94 21.75
CA PHE A 37 9.15 12.55 21.30
C PHE A 37 8.03 11.71 21.90
N ARG A 38 7.70 10.61 21.21
CA ARG A 38 6.75 9.60 21.68
C ARG A 38 7.49 8.28 21.83
N LEU A 39 7.23 7.60 22.93
CA LEU A 39 7.73 6.26 23.18
C LEU A 39 6.60 5.26 22.91
N GLU A 40 6.87 4.29 22.06
CA GLU A 40 6.02 3.13 21.87
C GLU A 40 6.74 1.92 22.45
N VAL A 41 6.04 1.16 23.28
CA VAL A 41 6.58 -0.05 23.90
C VAL A 41 6.21 -1.25 23.03
N ASP A 42 7.11 -2.23 22.97
CA ASP A 42 6.84 -3.51 22.33
C ASP A 42 5.78 -4.30 23.11
N ALA A 43 5.03 -5.17 22.42
CA ALA A 43 4.06 -6.02 23.11
C ALA A 43 4.73 -6.99 24.09
N ASP A 44 5.91 -7.50 23.70
CA ASP A 44 6.65 -8.52 24.44
C ASP A 44 8.14 -8.15 24.61
N PRO A 45 8.71 -8.38 25.81
CA PRO A 45 8.03 -8.75 27.04
C PRO A 45 7.24 -7.57 27.63
N ALA A 46 6.10 -7.85 28.28
CA ALA A 46 5.29 -6.82 28.94
C ALA A 46 6.12 -6.07 30.02
N PRO A 47 6.03 -4.73 30.10
CA PRO A 47 6.73 -3.96 31.12
C PRO A 47 6.31 -4.36 32.55
N PRO A 48 7.23 -4.35 33.52
CA PRO A 48 6.88 -4.49 34.93
C PRO A 48 5.89 -3.37 35.32
N GLY A 49 4.69 -3.75 35.77
CA GLY A 49 3.60 -2.81 36.08
C GLY A 49 2.52 -2.68 34.99
N GLY A 50 2.68 -3.36 33.84
CA GLY A 50 1.61 -3.53 32.82
C GLY A 50 1.26 -2.28 32.01
N LEU A 51 1.94 -1.16 32.27
CA LEU A 51 1.85 0.08 31.51
C LEU A 51 3.26 0.59 31.15
N PRO A 52 3.40 1.30 30.02
CA PRO A 52 2.39 1.51 28.98
C PRO A 52 2.13 0.23 28.16
N ARG A 53 0.90 0.05 27.66
CA ARG A 53 0.56 -1.12 26.83
C ARG A 53 1.20 -0.99 25.46
N GLY A 54 2.12 -1.89 25.16
CA GLY A 54 2.77 -1.99 23.86
C GLY A 54 1.94 -2.71 22.80
N GLY A 55 2.46 -2.78 21.58
CA GLY A 55 1.87 -3.58 20.50
C GLY A 55 0.72 -2.95 19.74
N VAL A 56 0.51 -1.63 19.87
CA VAL A 56 -0.52 -0.91 19.10
C VAL A 56 -0.20 -0.85 17.61
N THR A 57 1.08 -0.82 17.24
CA THR A 57 1.50 -0.95 15.84
C THR A 57 1.57 -2.41 15.43
N ARG A 58 0.71 -2.83 14.48
CA ARG A 58 0.82 -4.14 13.84
C ARG A 58 2.10 -4.19 13.00
N ARG A 59 3.11 -4.91 13.49
CA ARG A 59 4.42 -5.06 12.80
C ARG A 59 4.43 -6.13 11.71
N ASP A 60 3.39 -6.95 11.64
CA ASP A 60 3.27 -8.00 10.62
C ASP A 60 2.74 -7.40 9.32
N LEU A 61 3.65 -6.86 8.51
CA LEU A 61 3.35 -6.57 7.11
C LEU A 61 3.36 -7.88 6.33
N PRO A 62 2.26 -8.26 5.65
CA PRO A 62 2.22 -9.52 4.91
C PRO A 62 3.27 -9.53 3.80
N ASN A 63 4.20 -10.49 3.86
CA ASN A 63 5.21 -10.70 2.83
C ASN A 63 4.61 -11.42 1.61
N ARG A 64 4.01 -10.66 0.69
CA ARG A 64 3.32 -11.18 -0.50
C ARG A 64 4.13 -10.99 -1.79
N HIS A 65 5.45 -10.93 -1.72
CA HIS A 65 6.30 -10.64 -2.89
C HIS A 65 6.09 -11.62 -4.04
N LEU A 66 5.92 -12.91 -3.73
CA LEU A 66 5.64 -13.93 -4.74
C LEU A 66 4.31 -13.68 -5.48
N GLY A 67 3.26 -13.27 -4.77
CA GLY A 67 1.95 -12.97 -5.37
C GLY A 67 2.00 -11.75 -6.29
N TYR A 68 2.75 -10.71 -5.90
CA TYR A 68 3.00 -9.57 -6.78
C TYR A 68 3.79 -9.98 -8.02
N ALA A 69 4.87 -10.75 -7.85
CA ALA A 69 5.66 -11.25 -8.97
C ALA A 69 4.78 -12.03 -9.96
N LEU A 70 3.94 -12.95 -9.46
CA LEU A 70 3.02 -13.71 -10.30
C LEU A 70 2.04 -12.81 -11.06
N THR A 71 1.51 -11.77 -10.41
CA THR A 71 0.62 -10.80 -11.06
C THR A 71 1.34 -10.05 -12.19
N TRP A 72 2.53 -9.52 -11.92
CA TRP A 72 3.29 -8.75 -12.90
C TRP A 72 3.76 -9.59 -14.09
N PHE A 73 4.32 -10.77 -13.83
CA PHE A 73 4.74 -11.68 -14.90
C PHE A 73 3.55 -12.28 -15.66
N GLY A 74 2.44 -12.56 -14.97
CA GLY A 74 1.19 -12.99 -15.60
C GLY A 74 0.66 -11.95 -16.58
N LEU A 75 0.55 -10.69 -16.15
CA LEU A 75 0.15 -9.57 -17.02
C LEU A 75 1.11 -9.43 -18.22
N ALA A 76 2.41 -9.44 -17.99
CA ALA A 76 3.41 -9.35 -19.07
C ALA A 76 3.26 -10.49 -20.10
N LEU A 77 3.07 -11.73 -19.64
CA LEU A 77 2.89 -12.89 -20.50
C LEU A 77 1.61 -12.79 -21.33
N THR A 78 0.49 -12.35 -20.74
CA THR A 78 -0.76 -12.11 -21.45
C THR A 78 -0.58 -11.06 -22.55
N LEU A 79 0.08 -9.93 -22.25
CA LEU A 79 0.35 -8.90 -23.24
C LEU A 79 1.21 -9.43 -24.40
N ILE A 80 2.27 -10.19 -24.10
CA ILE A 80 3.13 -10.82 -25.12
C ILE A 80 2.30 -11.75 -26.00
N ALA A 81 1.46 -12.61 -25.42
CA ALA A 81 0.64 -13.55 -26.17
C ALA A 81 -0.33 -12.84 -27.12
N VAL A 82 -1.05 -11.82 -26.63
CA VAL A 82 -1.98 -11.01 -27.44
C VAL A 82 -1.23 -10.28 -28.55
N TYR A 83 -0.09 -9.67 -28.25
CA TYR A 83 0.73 -8.97 -29.24
C TYR A 83 1.22 -9.92 -30.35
N LEU A 84 1.73 -11.10 -29.99
CA LEU A 84 2.19 -12.10 -30.95
C LEU A 84 1.04 -12.62 -31.82
N ALA A 85 -0.14 -12.84 -31.25
CA ALA A 85 -1.34 -13.23 -32.00
C ALA A 85 -1.76 -12.14 -33.00
N PHE A 86 -1.80 -10.88 -32.55
CA PHE A 86 -2.09 -9.72 -33.39
C PHE A 86 -1.09 -9.55 -34.53
N ALA A 87 0.22 -9.61 -34.24
CA ALA A 87 1.28 -9.48 -35.24
C ALA A 87 1.19 -10.60 -36.29
N ARG A 88 1.00 -11.85 -35.87
CA ARG A 88 0.82 -12.98 -36.80
C ARG A 88 -0.40 -12.80 -37.70
N HIS A 89 -1.52 -12.36 -37.15
CA HIS A 89 -2.73 -12.09 -37.93
C HIS A 89 -2.50 -11.00 -38.98
N ARG A 90 -1.83 -9.90 -38.61
CA ARG A 90 -1.52 -8.79 -39.51
C ARG A 90 -0.57 -9.17 -40.64
N LEU A 91 0.47 -9.96 -40.35
CA LEU A 91 1.41 -10.45 -41.37
C LEU A 91 0.73 -11.39 -42.37
N ARG A 92 -0.16 -12.29 -41.91
CA ARG A 92 -0.92 -13.19 -42.79
C ARG A 92 -1.87 -12.44 -43.72
N LEU A 93 -2.56 -11.41 -43.21
CA LEU A 93 -3.44 -10.56 -44.03
C LEU A 93 -2.65 -9.73 -45.06
N GLY A 94 -1.47 -9.22 -44.70
CA GLY A 94 -0.59 -8.51 -45.65
C GLY A 94 -0.09 -9.40 -46.78
N ALA A 95 0.31 -10.64 -46.47
CA ALA A 95 0.73 -11.61 -47.47
C ALA A 95 -0.40 -12.01 -48.44
N ALA A 96 -1.62 -12.20 -47.93
CA ALA A 96 -2.79 -12.50 -48.76
C ALA A 96 -3.19 -11.34 -49.68
N ARG A 97 -3.07 -10.09 -49.21
CA ARG A 97 -3.31 -8.89 -50.03
C ARG A 97 -2.29 -8.75 -51.16
N ASN A 98 -1.01 -8.99 -50.88
CA ASN A 98 0.04 -8.90 -51.89
C ASN A 98 -0.06 -10.03 -52.94
N ALA A 99 -0.49 -11.23 -52.54
CA ALA A 99 -0.70 -12.35 -53.47
C ALA A 99 -1.92 -12.16 -54.40
N GLY A 100 -2.92 -11.36 -54.00
CA GLY A 100 -4.04 -10.99 -54.86
C GLY A 100 -3.76 -9.81 -55.80
N GLN A 101 -2.62 -9.12 -55.62
CA GLN A 101 -2.23 -7.92 -56.36
C GLN A 101 -1.13 -8.19 -57.41
N ASP A 102 -0.94 -9.46 -57.80
CA ASP A 102 -0.11 -9.85 -58.95
C ASP A 102 -1.01 -10.12 -60.18
N PRO A 103 -1.49 -9.08 -60.90
CA PRO A 103 -2.10 -9.25 -62.20
C PRO A 103 -0.99 -9.40 -63.24
N GLY A 104 -0.40 -10.60 -63.32
CA GLY A 104 0.39 -10.98 -64.48
C GLY A 104 -0.52 -11.15 -65.70
N SER A 105 -0.66 -10.11 -66.52
CA SER A 105 -0.56 -10.16 -68.00
C SER A 105 -1.20 -8.92 -68.65
N GLY A 106 -0.33 -8.06 -69.18
CA GLY A 106 -0.61 -6.96 -70.09
C GLY A 106 0.70 -6.47 -70.67
#